data_AF-A0A0G3BS49-F1
#
_entry.id   AF-A0A0G3BS49-F1
#
_cell.length_a   1.000
_cell.length_b   1.000
_cell.length_c   1.000
_cell.angle_alpha   90.00
_cell.angle_beta   90.00
_cell.angle_gamma   90.00
#
_symmetry.space_group_name_H-M   'P 1'
#
loop_
_entity.id
_entity.type
_entity.pdbx_description
1 polymer ?
#
loop_
_entity_poly.entity_id
_entity_poly.type
_entity_poly.pdbx_seq_one_letter_code
_entity_poly.pdbx_strand_id
1 'polypeptide(L)'
;MTPITSILVATDFSVAANIAVRRAALIAAQHDARMTLLNVVDPSTFRPLRGWVSKSTAIDFKVAQAHVALGGFAAEIAGRHDVHVRTAVQIGDALEHVRQMMEDADLLVVGASSADPLKDFLFGTPTERLLRLLRRPVLVAKQPLEGPYRRVLVPVDFTESSEAAVRTALDLAPFAAIHLIHALSGHPLTRLRADVPEAVIREYEARDRQRGVRRLRSMVASLDHARLHICADHGDPAHLTLAKQKRIVADLVVMGKKGQSTVSDFLLGSVVNRVMSNTPCDVLVIPKASVPRLIAQPERRDGFSSSAKACPLIARPATPRRCGLVQPLTQAAATLGTGSGGPADDHRGRAAA
;
A
#
# COMPACT_ATOMS: atom_id res chain seq x y z
N MET A 1 -5.61 -5.33 -8.41
CA MET A 1 -5.49 -6.27 -7.26
C MET A 1 -6.87 -6.45 -6.63
N THR A 2 -7.00 -7.11 -5.48
CA THR A 2 -8.12 -6.80 -4.58
C THR A 2 -8.01 -5.32 -4.17
N PRO A 3 -9.12 -4.56 -4.15
CA PRO A 3 -9.11 -3.17 -3.72
C PRO A 3 -8.57 -3.05 -2.29
N ILE A 4 -7.94 -1.92 -1.96
CA ILE A 4 -7.50 -1.65 -0.58
C ILE A 4 -8.74 -1.30 0.22
N THR A 5 -9.27 -2.27 0.95
CA THR A 5 -10.50 -2.10 1.77
C THR A 5 -10.19 -2.02 3.26
N SER A 6 -8.98 -2.42 3.64
CA SER A 6 -8.55 -2.53 5.02
C SER A 6 -7.07 -2.15 5.17
N ILE A 7 -6.80 -1.21 6.06
CA ILE A 7 -5.46 -0.69 6.35
C ILE A 7 -5.15 -0.91 7.83
N LEU A 8 -4.04 -1.59 8.10
CA LEU A 8 -3.47 -1.70 9.44
C LEU A 8 -2.37 -0.66 9.61
N VAL A 9 -2.36 0.03 10.75
CA VAL A 9 -1.29 0.95 11.12
C VAL A 9 -0.76 0.56 12.47
N ALA A 10 0.53 0.23 12.54
CA ALA A 10 1.20 0.01 13.81
C ALA A 10 1.80 1.32 14.30
N THR A 11 1.49 1.70 15.54
CA THR A 11 1.99 2.94 16.16
C THR A 11 2.59 2.67 17.53
N ASP A 12 3.75 3.27 17.77
CA ASP A 12 4.41 3.41 19.08
C ASP A 12 4.29 4.85 19.62
N PHE A 13 3.42 5.67 18.99
CA PHE A 13 3.23 7.10 19.26
C PHE A 13 4.44 8.00 18.98
N SER A 14 5.48 7.47 18.32
CA SER A 14 6.60 8.27 17.84
C SER A 14 6.19 9.26 16.74
N VAL A 15 7.03 10.26 16.49
CA VAL A 15 6.83 11.21 15.39
C VAL A 15 6.70 10.48 14.04
N ALA A 16 7.53 9.47 13.81
CA ALA A 16 7.48 8.66 12.60
C ALA A 16 6.18 7.85 12.49
N ALA A 17 5.71 7.25 13.59
CA ALA A 17 4.43 6.55 13.61
C ALA A 17 3.25 7.51 13.36
N ASN A 18 3.31 8.73 13.87
CA ASN A 18 2.27 9.73 13.63
C ASN A 18 2.19 10.14 12.14
N ILE A 19 3.33 10.20 11.44
CA ILE A 19 3.36 10.38 9.98
C ILE A 19 2.63 9.23 9.29
N ALA A 20 2.87 7.99 9.71
CA ALA A 20 2.20 6.81 9.16
C ALA A 20 0.69 6.81 9.41
N VAL A 21 0.25 7.18 10.61
CA VAL A 21 -1.17 7.33 10.96
C VAL A 21 -1.86 8.33 10.03
N ARG A 22 -1.27 9.51 9.82
CA ARG A 22 -1.84 10.54 8.93
C ARG A 22 -1.84 10.10 7.47
N ARG A 23 -0.76 9.46 7.00
CA ARG A 23 -0.70 8.91 5.64
C ARG A 23 -1.78 7.84 5.42
N ALA A 24 -1.94 6.93 6.36
CA ALA A 24 -2.94 5.88 6.27
C ALA A 24 -4.36 6.45 6.23
N ALA A 25 -4.65 7.50 6.99
CA ALA A 25 -5.94 8.18 6.95
C ALA A 25 -6.23 8.78 5.56
N LEU A 26 -5.25 9.40 4.91
CA LEU A 26 -5.39 9.91 3.54
C LEU A 26 -5.65 8.80 2.52
N ILE A 27 -4.93 7.68 2.64
CA ILE A 27 -5.15 6.52 1.76
C ILE A 27 -6.53 5.92 2.02
N ALA A 28 -6.92 5.77 3.29
CA ALA A 28 -8.22 5.25 3.68
C ALA A 28 -9.36 6.09 3.11
N ALA A 29 -9.29 7.42 3.24
CA ALA A 29 -10.29 8.33 2.69
C ALA A 29 -10.37 8.28 1.16
N GLN A 30 -9.22 8.13 0.47
CA GLN A 30 -9.19 8.05 -0.99
C GLN A 30 -9.79 6.75 -1.54
N HIS A 31 -9.72 5.67 -0.75
CA HIS A 31 -10.11 4.31 -1.16
C HIS A 31 -11.38 3.81 -0.48
N ASP A 32 -12.04 4.62 0.34
CA ASP A 32 -13.16 4.20 1.21
C ASP A 32 -12.80 2.95 2.04
N ALA A 33 -11.56 2.95 2.57
CA ALA A 33 -11.02 1.82 3.30
C ALA A 33 -11.20 1.98 4.81
N ARG A 34 -11.43 0.87 5.50
CA ARG A 34 -11.41 0.85 6.97
C ARG A 34 -9.97 0.89 7.47
N MET A 35 -9.73 1.65 8.53
CA MET A 35 -8.41 1.78 9.13
C MET A 35 -8.41 1.21 10.55
N THR A 36 -7.39 0.43 10.89
CA THR A 36 -7.18 -0.08 12.26
C THR A 36 -5.86 0.45 12.80
N LEU A 37 -5.92 1.18 13.91
CA LEU A 37 -4.76 1.62 14.68
C LEU A 37 -4.40 0.56 15.72
N LEU A 38 -3.20 0.01 15.62
CA LEU A 38 -2.64 -0.98 16.53
C LEU A 38 -1.52 -0.38 17.35
N ASN A 39 -1.64 -0.44 18.68
CA ASN A 39 -0.51 -0.28 19.59
C ASN A 39 -0.24 -1.61 20.30
N VAL A 40 1.03 -2.00 20.41
CA VAL A 40 1.43 -3.21 21.13
C VAL A 40 2.28 -2.82 22.33
N VAL A 41 1.81 -3.17 23.51
CA VAL A 41 2.50 -2.98 24.78
C VAL A 41 3.34 -4.23 25.04
N ASP A 42 4.65 -4.11 24.89
CA ASP A 42 5.59 -5.21 25.15
C ASP A 42 5.98 -5.26 26.64
N PRO A 43 5.60 -6.32 27.39
CA PRO A 43 5.98 -6.49 28.80
C PRO A 43 7.48 -6.65 29.04
N SER A 44 8.26 -7.02 28.02
CA SER A 44 9.70 -7.26 28.10
C SER A 44 10.51 -5.96 28.17
N THR A 45 9.96 -4.86 27.66
CA THR A 45 10.54 -3.51 27.79
C THR A 45 10.48 -2.97 29.22
N PHE A 46 9.76 -3.65 30.11
CA PHE A 46 9.60 -3.23 31.49
C PHE A 46 10.79 -3.69 32.33
N ARG A 47 11.63 -2.73 32.74
CA ARG A 47 12.55 -2.91 33.86
C ARG A 47 11.85 -2.46 35.14
N PRO A 48 11.53 -3.35 36.08
CA PRO A 48 10.94 -2.93 37.34
C PRO A 48 11.91 -1.99 38.07
N LEU A 49 11.45 -0.77 38.37
CA LEU A 49 12.09 0.07 39.39
C LEU A 49 12.00 -0.69 40.72
N ARG A 50 13.14 -0.79 41.44
CA ARG A 50 13.25 -1.55 42.70
C ARG A 50 12.05 -1.26 43.63
N GLY A 51 11.17 -2.25 43.77
CA GLY A 51 10.36 -2.49 44.97
C GLY A 51 9.00 -1.80 45.16
N TRP A 52 8.55 -0.90 44.27
CA TRP A 52 7.37 -0.04 44.59
C TRP A 52 6.11 -0.27 43.74
N VAL A 53 6.23 -0.89 42.55
CA VAL A 53 5.06 -1.17 41.68
C VAL A 53 5.16 -2.60 41.14
N SER A 54 4.08 -3.38 41.28
CA SER A 54 3.99 -4.70 40.66
C SER A 54 4.10 -4.57 39.14
N LYS A 55 4.77 -5.52 38.49
CA LYS A 55 4.89 -5.57 37.02
C LYS A 55 3.52 -5.54 36.33
N SER A 56 2.48 -6.11 36.97
CA SER A 56 1.10 -6.08 36.46
C SER A 56 0.52 -4.67 36.39
N THR A 57 0.56 -3.93 37.50
CA THR A 57 -0.01 -2.57 37.61
C THR A 57 0.59 -1.60 36.59
N ALA A 58 1.89 -1.74 36.31
CA ALA A 58 2.56 -0.89 35.34
C ALA A 58 2.19 -1.23 33.89
N ILE A 59 1.92 -2.50 33.58
CA ILE A 59 1.39 -2.92 32.26
C ILE A 59 -0.02 -2.37 32.10
N ASP A 60 -0.89 -2.53 33.11
CA ASP A 60 -2.27 -2.04 33.08
C ASP A 60 -2.32 -0.52 32.82
N PHE A 61 -1.45 0.24 33.49
CA PHE A 61 -1.33 1.68 33.27
C PHE A 61 -0.92 2.03 31.83
N LYS A 62 0.07 1.32 31.27
CA LYS A 62 0.48 1.52 29.86
C LYS A 62 -0.62 1.17 28.88
N VAL A 63 -1.37 0.09 29.13
CA VAL A 63 -2.50 -0.30 28.29
C VAL A 63 -3.59 0.77 28.34
N ALA A 64 -3.94 1.27 29.53
CA ALA A 64 -4.91 2.36 29.68
C ALA A 64 -4.44 3.65 28.96
N GLN A 65 -3.16 4.01 29.10
CA GLN A 65 -2.57 5.15 28.39
C GLN A 65 -2.63 4.98 26.87
N ALA A 66 -2.32 3.78 26.36
CA ALA A 66 -2.40 3.46 24.95
C ALA A 66 -3.83 3.55 24.41
N HIS A 67 -4.84 3.08 25.18
CA HIS A 67 -6.25 3.22 24.82
C HIS A 67 -6.64 4.70 24.66
N VAL A 68 -6.26 5.55 25.63
CA VAL A 68 -6.55 7.00 25.58
C VAL A 68 -5.87 7.65 24.38
N ALA A 69 -4.59 7.36 24.15
CA ALA A 69 -3.83 7.91 23.03
C ALA A 69 -4.42 7.50 21.67
N LEU A 70 -4.75 6.21 21.49
CA LEU A 70 -5.40 5.72 20.28
C LEU A 70 -6.79 6.35 20.07
N GLY A 71 -7.58 6.51 21.13
CA GLY A 71 -8.88 7.17 21.07
C GLY A 71 -8.77 8.62 20.59
N GLY A 72 -7.75 9.34 21.06
CA GLY A 72 -7.43 10.70 20.60
C GLY A 72 -7.11 10.75 19.10
N PHE A 73 -6.23 9.86 18.61
CA PHE A 73 -5.93 9.78 17.18
C PHE A 73 -7.15 9.41 16.34
N ALA A 74 -7.95 8.44 16.79
CA ALA A 74 -9.15 8.02 16.08
C ALA A 74 -10.17 9.15 15.96
N ALA A 75 -10.40 9.90 17.05
CA ALA A 75 -11.27 11.07 17.04
C ALA A 75 -10.73 12.20 16.14
N GLU A 76 -9.43 12.47 16.18
CA GLU A 76 -8.80 13.47 15.29
C GLU A 76 -8.99 13.12 13.81
N ILE A 77 -8.76 11.86 13.45
CA ILE A 77 -8.87 11.38 12.07
C ILE A 77 -10.32 11.41 11.60
N ALA A 78 -11.24 10.86 12.40
CA ALA A 78 -12.67 10.82 12.07
C ALA A 78 -13.28 12.23 11.96
N GLY A 79 -12.75 13.22 12.69
CA GLY A 79 -13.18 14.61 12.57
C GLY A 79 -12.67 15.34 11.31
N ARG A 80 -11.61 14.84 10.67
CA ARG A 80 -10.99 15.46 9.48
C ARG A 80 -11.27 14.73 8.18
N HIS A 81 -11.51 13.43 8.25
CA HIS A 81 -11.67 12.55 7.12
C HIS A 81 -12.86 11.63 7.37
N ASP A 82 -13.61 11.33 6.31
CA ASP A 82 -14.70 10.35 6.36
C ASP A 82 -14.13 8.93 6.34
N VAL A 83 -13.58 8.49 7.48
CA VAL A 83 -12.86 7.21 7.62
C VAL A 83 -13.33 6.46 8.86
N HIS A 84 -13.68 5.19 8.69
CA HIS A 84 -13.96 4.30 9.80
C HIS A 84 -12.68 3.85 10.49
N VAL A 85 -12.37 4.44 11.65
CA VAL A 85 -11.18 4.10 12.45
C VAL A 85 -11.54 3.13 13.57
N ARG A 86 -10.86 1.98 13.62
CA ARG A 86 -10.86 1.04 14.75
C ARG A 86 -9.56 1.19 15.53
N THR A 87 -9.63 1.02 16.85
CA THR A 87 -8.46 1.03 17.73
C THR A 87 -8.27 -0.35 18.36
N ALA A 88 -7.04 -0.84 18.41
CA ALA A 88 -6.68 -2.08 19.05
C ALA A 88 -5.40 -1.88 19.89
N VAL A 89 -5.45 -2.27 21.15
CA VAL A 89 -4.25 -2.37 22.00
C VAL A 89 -4.03 -3.83 22.34
N GLN A 90 -2.83 -4.31 22.07
CA GLN A 90 -2.43 -5.69 22.32
C GLN A 90 -1.26 -5.73 23.30
N ILE A 91 -1.10 -6.85 24.00
CA ILE A 91 0.02 -7.09 24.91
C ILE A 91 0.88 -8.21 24.33
N GLY A 92 2.19 -8.01 24.25
CA GLY A 92 3.14 -9.03 23.80
C GLY A 92 4.07 -8.57 22.68
N ASP A 93 4.43 -9.49 21.79
CA ASP A 93 5.33 -9.23 20.68
C ASP A 93 4.63 -8.51 19.53
N ALA A 94 5.17 -7.36 19.12
CA ALA A 94 4.56 -6.52 18.10
C ALA A 94 4.53 -7.18 16.72
N LEU A 95 5.54 -7.98 16.39
CA LEU A 95 5.66 -8.62 15.10
C LEU A 95 4.61 -9.73 14.92
N GLU A 96 4.37 -10.55 15.94
CA GLU A 96 3.32 -11.56 15.92
C GLU A 96 1.91 -10.95 15.82
N HIS A 97 1.61 -9.92 16.61
CA HIS A 97 0.31 -9.24 16.54
C HIS A 97 0.07 -8.57 15.19
N VAL A 98 1.09 -7.90 14.63
CA VAL A 98 1.00 -7.34 13.27
C VAL A 98 0.80 -8.46 12.26
N ARG A 99 1.56 -9.56 12.32
CA ARG A 99 1.43 -10.68 11.40
C ARG A 99 0.02 -11.27 11.42
N GLN A 100 -0.55 -11.48 12.61
CA GLN A 100 -1.90 -12.00 12.77
C GLN A 100 -2.96 -11.05 12.19
N MET A 101 -2.89 -9.76 12.51
CA MET A 101 -3.87 -8.78 12.00
C MET A 101 -3.73 -8.51 10.50
N MET A 102 -2.55 -8.75 9.92
CA MET A 102 -2.31 -8.65 8.48
C MET A 102 -2.93 -9.81 7.66
N GLU A 103 -3.48 -10.85 8.31
CA GLU A 103 -4.26 -11.87 7.59
C GLU A 103 -5.52 -11.26 6.97
N ASP A 104 -6.15 -10.34 7.71
CA ASP A 104 -7.39 -9.64 7.33
C ASP A 104 -7.18 -8.24 6.75
N ALA A 105 -5.95 -7.72 6.76
CA ALA A 105 -5.62 -6.39 6.23
C ALA A 105 -4.95 -6.46 4.85
N ASP A 106 -5.28 -5.49 3.99
CA ASP A 106 -4.75 -5.39 2.64
C ASP A 106 -3.40 -4.65 2.59
N LEU A 107 -3.17 -3.72 3.52
CA LEU A 107 -2.00 -2.85 3.57
C LEU A 107 -1.56 -2.60 5.01
N LEU A 108 -0.27 -2.78 5.29
CA LEU A 108 0.36 -2.27 6.51
C LEU A 108 0.96 -0.89 6.23
N VAL A 109 0.70 0.10 7.08
CA VAL A 109 1.41 1.38 7.08
C VAL A 109 2.21 1.52 8.37
N VAL A 110 3.49 1.84 8.25
CA VAL A 110 4.41 2.05 9.38
C VAL A 110 5.25 3.30 9.16
N GLY A 111 5.67 3.92 10.26
CA GLY A 111 6.62 5.02 10.21
C GLY A 111 8.00 4.54 9.77
N ALA A 112 8.79 5.42 9.17
CA ALA A 112 10.23 5.19 9.06
C ALA A 112 10.82 5.09 10.47
N SER A 113 11.18 3.87 10.90
CA SER A 113 11.74 3.61 12.22
C SER A 113 12.86 4.61 12.54
N SER A 114 12.66 5.43 13.58
CA SER A 114 13.72 6.20 14.21
C SER A 114 14.26 5.36 15.37
N ALA A 115 15.25 4.50 15.11
CA ALA A 115 15.92 3.80 16.19
C ALA A 115 17.44 3.92 16.03
N ASP A 116 18.09 3.90 17.20
CA ASP A 116 19.53 4.08 17.42
C ASP A 116 20.36 3.34 16.35
N PRO A 117 21.12 4.05 15.49
CA PRO A 117 21.83 3.46 14.35
C PRO A 117 22.76 2.30 14.73
N LEU A 118 23.22 2.27 15.98
CA LEU A 118 24.18 1.31 16.51
C LEU A 118 23.55 -0.03 16.93
N LYS A 119 22.26 -0.08 17.29
CA LYS A 119 21.57 -1.33 17.69
C LYS A 119 20.92 -2.07 16.51
N ASP A 120 20.52 -1.33 15.48
CA ASP A 120 19.75 -1.86 14.35
C ASP A 120 20.61 -2.56 13.29
N PHE A 121 21.93 -2.34 13.30
CA PHE A 121 22.87 -2.84 12.29
C PHE A 121 22.97 -4.37 12.23
N LEU A 122 22.78 -5.08 13.35
CA LEU A 122 23.00 -6.53 13.41
C LEU A 122 21.77 -7.37 13.03
N PHE A 123 20.55 -6.84 13.15
CA PHE A 123 19.32 -7.61 12.96
C PHE A 123 18.28 -6.92 12.06
N GLY A 124 18.60 -5.76 11.49
CA GLY A 124 17.67 -4.90 10.75
C GLY A 124 16.66 -4.21 11.67
N THR A 125 16.08 -3.10 11.20
CA THR A 125 15.03 -2.37 11.92
C THR A 125 13.75 -3.21 12.05
N PRO A 126 12.85 -2.93 13.01
CA PRO A 126 11.54 -3.60 13.10
C PRO A 126 10.78 -3.57 11.76
N THR A 127 10.85 -2.44 11.04
CA THR A 127 10.30 -2.27 9.69
C THR A 127 10.91 -3.26 8.69
N GLU A 128 12.22 -3.46 8.69
CA GLU A 128 12.86 -4.46 7.82
C GLU A 128 12.42 -5.89 8.14
N ARG A 129 12.28 -6.24 9.42
CA ARG A 129 11.80 -7.57 9.82
C ARG A 129 10.37 -7.80 9.34
N LEU A 130 9.50 -6.80 9.48
CA LEU A 130 8.14 -6.83 8.93
C LEU A 130 8.15 -7.03 7.42
N LEU A 131 8.96 -6.26 6.68
CA LEU A 131 9.10 -6.39 5.22
C LEU A 131 9.59 -7.78 4.79
N ARG A 132 10.46 -8.41 5.59
CA ARG A 132 10.96 -9.77 5.33
C ARG A 132 9.92 -10.85 5.57
N LEU A 133 9.02 -10.68 6.54
CA LEU A 133 8.08 -11.72 6.95
C LEU A 133 6.69 -11.59 6.32
N LEU A 134 6.23 -10.36 6.08
CA LEU A 134 4.88 -10.13 5.58
C LEU A 134 4.75 -10.49 4.10
N ARG A 135 3.57 -11.03 3.77
CA ARG A 135 3.13 -11.40 2.41
C ARG A 135 2.09 -10.44 1.84
N ARG A 136 1.82 -9.33 2.54
CA ARG A 136 0.97 -8.22 2.11
C ARG A 136 1.82 -6.97 1.86
N PRO A 137 1.35 -6.02 1.03
CA PRO A 137 1.99 -4.73 0.84
C PRO A 137 2.29 -4.01 2.16
N VAL A 138 3.46 -3.38 2.23
CA VAL A 138 3.89 -2.57 3.38
C VAL A 138 4.34 -1.20 2.89
N LEU A 139 3.69 -0.16 3.39
CA LEU A 139 4.04 1.24 3.16
C LEU A 139 4.86 1.77 4.33
N VAL A 140 6.05 2.26 4.03
CA VAL A 140 6.90 3.00 4.96
C VAL A 140 6.69 4.49 4.71
N ALA A 141 5.97 5.14 5.62
CA ALA A 141 5.70 6.56 5.56
C ALA A 141 6.87 7.35 6.17
N LYS A 142 7.46 8.23 5.35
CA LYS A 142 8.63 9.05 5.72
C LYS A 142 8.29 10.54 5.70
N GLN A 143 7.25 10.95 4.96
CA GLN A 143 6.92 12.36 4.76
C GLN A 143 5.53 12.74 5.27
N PRO A 144 5.39 13.88 5.98
CA PRO A 144 4.11 14.40 6.43
C PRO A 144 3.36 15.11 5.29
N LEU A 145 3.05 14.43 4.18
CA LEU A 145 2.27 15.06 3.10
C LEU A 145 0.80 15.19 3.51
N GLU A 146 0.18 16.32 3.17
CA GLU A 146 -1.19 16.67 3.53
C GLU A 146 -2.23 16.32 2.44
N GLY A 147 -1.87 15.49 1.46
CA GLY A 147 -2.74 15.13 0.35
C GLY A 147 -2.39 13.82 -0.34
N PRO A 148 -3.11 13.48 -1.44
CA PRO A 148 -2.86 12.27 -2.20
C PRO A 148 -1.50 12.32 -2.89
N TYR A 149 -0.96 11.15 -3.23
CA TYR A 149 0.26 11.05 -4.02
C TYR A 149 0.06 11.70 -5.39
N ARG A 150 1.02 12.50 -5.82
CA ARG A 150 1.03 13.23 -7.08
C ARG A 150 2.03 12.65 -8.07
N ARG A 151 3.16 12.10 -7.60
CA ARG A 151 4.25 11.59 -8.46
C ARG A 151 4.82 10.31 -7.90
N VAL A 152 4.42 9.20 -8.50
CA VAL A 152 4.87 7.87 -8.11
C VAL A 152 6.00 7.40 -9.02
N LEU A 153 7.08 6.90 -8.44
CA LEU A 153 8.18 6.25 -9.16
C LEU A 153 8.12 4.73 -8.96
N VAL A 154 8.17 3.97 -10.04
CA VAL A 154 8.18 2.51 -10.03
C VAL A 154 9.41 2.00 -10.76
N PRO A 155 10.45 1.55 -10.04
CA PRO A 155 11.55 0.78 -10.62
C PRO A 155 11.04 -0.59 -11.08
N VAL A 156 11.34 -0.94 -12.33
CA VAL A 156 10.86 -2.16 -12.97
C VAL A 156 12.05 -3.02 -13.38
N ASP A 157 11.97 -4.31 -13.07
CA ASP A 157 12.96 -5.32 -13.45
C ASP A 157 12.34 -6.50 -14.20
N PHE A 158 11.07 -6.39 -14.61
CA PHE A 158 10.30 -7.41 -15.33
C PHE A 158 10.14 -8.74 -14.57
N THR A 159 10.20 -8.69 -13.24
CA THR A 159 9.74 -9.78 -12.38
C THR A 159 8.26 -9.64 -12.10
N GLU A 160 7.60 -10.73 -11.71
CA GLU A 160 6.20 -10.72 -11.26
C GLU A 160 5.96 -9.69 -10.14
N SER A 161 6.94 -9.49 -9.25
CA SER A 161 6.81 -8.52 -8.16
C SER A 161 6.89 -7.07 -8.61
N SER A 162 7.68 -6.75 -9.66
CA SER A 162 7.68 -5.40 -10.23
C SER A 162 6.48 -5.15 -11.13
N GLU A 163 5.94 -6.17 -11.80
CA GLU A 163 4.63 -6.05 -12.47
C GLU A 163 3.50 -5.78 -11.47
N ALA A 164 3.49 -6.50 -10.34
CA ALA A 164 2.56 -6.23 -9.25
C ALA A 164 2.76 -4.81 -8.67
N ALA A 165 4.01 -4.33 -8.57
CA ALA A 165 4.30 -2.96 -8.16
C ALA A 165 3.70 -1.90 -9.10
N VAL A 166 3.78 -2.10 -10.41
CA VAL A 166 3.14 -1.19 -11.38
C VAL A 166 1.62 -1.17 -11.21
N ARG A 167 0.99 -2.34 -11.10
CA ARG A 167 -0.47 -2.43 -10.87
C ARG A 167 -0.87 -1.77 -9.55
N THR A 168 -0.12 -2.03 -8.48
CA THR A 168 -0.40 -1.44 -7.16
C THR A 168 -0.23 0.08 -7.18
N ALA A 169 0.77 0.61 -7.89
CA ALA A 169 0.97 2.05 -8.01
C ALA A 169 -0.22 2.74 -8.69
N LEU A 170 -0.77 2.12 -9.73
CA LEU A 170 -1.95 2.61 -10.44
C LEU A 170 -3.21 2.55 -9.58
N ASP A 171 -3.40 1.43 -8.88
CA ASP A 171 -4.54 1.22 -7.98
C ASP A 171 -4.47 2.22 -6.80
N LEU A 172 -3.33 2.31 -6.10
CA LEU A 172 -3.16 3.16 -4.90
C LEU A 172 -3.22 4.65 -5.20
N ALA A 173 -2.66 5.09 -6.33
CA ALA A 173 -2.52 6.49 -6.70
C ALA A 173 -3.19 6.79 -8.05
N PRO A 174 -4.53 6.67 -8.13
CA PRO A 174 -5.30 6.75 -9.36
C PRO A 174 -5.30 8.14 -10.00
N PHE A 175 -4.77 9.17 -9.33
CA PHE A 175 -4.63 10.53 -9.86
C PHE A 175 -3.17 10.99 -10.06
N ALA A 176 -2.18 10.17 -9.68
CA ALA A 176 -0.77 10.53 -9.78
C ALA A 176 -0.20 10.41 -11.20
N ALA A 177 0.86 11.17 -11.49
CA ALA A 177 1.76 10.86 -12.58
C ALA A 177 2.64 9.66 -12.20
N ILE A 178 2.62 8.60 -13.00
CA ILE A 178 3.37 7.36 -12.73
C ILE A 178 4.60 7.32 -13.62
N HIS A 179 5.77 7.26 -13.00
CA HIS A 179 7.05 7.18 -13.67
C HIS A 179 7.59 5.75 -13.58
N LEU A 180 7.73 5.08 -14.72
CA LEU A 180 8.36 3.76 -14.79
C LEU A 180 9.83 3.93 -15.18
N ILE A 181 10.73 3.32 -14.40
CA ILE A 181 12.16 3.31 -14.71
C ILE A 181 12.70 1.90 -14.75
N HIS A 182 13.41 1.56 -15.83
CA HIS A 182 14.18 0.32 -15.92
C HIS A 182 15.67 0.63 -15.96
N ALA A 183 16.43 -0.05 -15.09
CA ALA A 183 17.88 0.03 -15.06
C ALA A 183 18.48 -1.01 -16.02
N LEU A 184 19.24 -0.54 -16.99
CA LEU A 184 19.97 -1.36 -17.94
C LEU A 184 21.36 -1.67 -17.37
N SER A 185 21.66 -2.96 -17.24
CA SER A 185 23.00 -3.41 -16.86
C SER A 185 24.01 -2.94 -17.90
N GLY A 186 25.17 -2.45 -17.45
CA GLY A 186 26.26 -2.06 -18.34
C GLY A 186 26.73 -3.25 -19.17
N HIS A 187 26.74 -3.09 -20.49
CA HIS A 187 27.16 -4.13 -21.42
C HIS A 187 28.68 -4.35 -21.34
N PRO A 188 29.21 -5.57 -21.54
CA PRO A 188 30.66 -5.85 -21.55
C PRO A 188 31.48 -4.91 -22.43
N LEU A 189 30.93 -4.46 -23.57
CA LEU A 189 31.58 -3.48 -24.47
C LEU A 189 31.92 -2.15 -23.77
N THR A 190 31.14 -1.72 -22.79
CA THR A 190 31.43 -0.50 -21.98
C THR A 190 32.47 -0.75 -20.89
N ARG A 191 32.77 -2.01 -20.56
CA ARG A 191 33.82 -2.41 -19.61
C ARG A 191 35.15 -2.70 -20.31
N LEU A 192 35.10 -3.19 -21.56
CA LEU A 192 36.23 -3.48 -22.43
C LEU A 192 36.70 -2.23 -23.22
N ARG A 193 36.66 -1.04 -22.60
CA ARG A 193 36.85 0.29 -23.23
C ARG A 193 38.17 0.49 -24.01
N ALA A 194 39.05 -0.49 -24.06
CA ALA A 194 40.38 -0.34 -24.65
C ALA A 194 40.35 -0.06 -26.16
N ASP A 195 39.36 -0.55 -26.92
CA ASP A 195 39.42 -0.51 -28.40
C ASP A 195 38.12 -0.11 -29.13
N VAL A 196 37.10 0.37 -28.42
CA VAL A 196 35.79 0.71 -29.03
C VAL A 196 35.63 2.23 -29.14
N PRO A 197 35.35 2.78 -30.35
CA PRO A 197 35.08 4.20 -30.51
C PRO A 197 33.85 4.65 -29.71
N GLU A 198 33.95 5.82 -29.08
CA GLU A 198 32.89 6.42 -28.24
C GLU A 198 31.54 6.56 -28.98
N ALA A 199 31.57 6.86 -30.28
CA ALA A 199 30.37 6.95 -31.11
C ALA A 199 29.61 5.62 -31.18
N VAL A 200 30.32 4.49 -31.28
CA VAL A 200 29.73 3.14 -31.31
C VAL A 200 29.10 2.82 -29.96
N ILE A 201 29.76 3.19 -28.86
CA ILE A 201 29.22 3.03 -27.50
C ILE A 201 27.90 3.80 -27.35
N ARG A 202 27.87 5.08 -27.74
CA ARG A 202 26.67 5.92 -27.66
C ARG A 202 25.51 5.39 -28.50
N GLU A 203 25.79 4.93 -29.72
CA GLU A 203 24.77 4.34 -30.58
C GLU A 203 24.19 3.05 -29.97
N TYR A 204 25.07 2.20 -29.42
CA TYR A 204 24.65 0.98 -28.72
C TYR A 204 23.76 1.30 -27.52
N GLU A 205 24.18 2.22 -26.63
CA GLU A 205 23.39 2.63 -25.47
C GLU A 205 22.05 3.23 -25.89
N ALA A 206 22.01 4.04 -26.96
CA ALA A 206 20.76 4.59 -27.46
C ALA A 206 19.79 3.49 -27.92
N ARG A 207 20.28 2.47 -28.63
CA ARG A 207 19.48 1.31 -29.06
C ARG A 207 18.99 0.49 -27.86
N ASP A 208 19.82 0.31 -26.84
CA ASP A 208 19.44 -0.44 -25.63
C ASP A 208 18.39 0.30 -24.79
N ARG A 209 18.55 1.62 -24.61
CA ARG A 209 17.52 2.49 -24.01
C ARG A 209 16.18 2.36 -24.75
N GLN A 210 16.19 2.42 -26.08
CA GLN A 210 14.97 2.24 -26.87
C GLN A 210 14.35 0.83 -26.69
N ARG A 211 15.17 -0.21 -26.58
CA ARG A 211 14.71 -1.59 -26.32
C ARG A 211 14.05 -1.70 -24.95
N GLY A 212 14.68 -1.14 -23.91
CA GLY A 212 14.13 -1.08 -22.56
C GLY A 212 12.79 -0.34 -22.51
N VAL A 213 12.69 0.82 -23.16
CA VAL A 213 11.44 1.58 -23.26
C VAL A 213 10.35 0.81 -24.01
N ARG A 214 10.67 0.14 -25.12
CA ARG A 214 9.71 -0.71 -25.84
C ARG A 214 9.19 -1.84 -24.95
N ARG A 215 10.06 -2.49 -24.20
CA ARG A 215 9.67 -3.57 -23.28
C ARG A 215 8.77 -3.06 -22.15
N LEU A 216 9.08 -1.90 -21.57
CA LEU A 216 8.21 -1.25 -20.57
C LEU A 216 6.83 -0.91 -21.16
N ARG A 217 6.78 -0.31 -22.36
CA ARG A 217 5.51 -0.02 -23.05
C ARG A 217 4.69 -1.28 -23.29
N SER A 218 5.33 -2.37 -23.72
CA SER A 218 4.63 -3.65 -23.91
C SER A 218 4.04 -4.18 -22.61
N MET A 219 4.72 -4.02 -21.47
CA MET A 219 4.26 -4.48 -20.16
C MET A 219 3.01 -3.72 -19.67
N VAL A 220 2.85 -2.46 -20.09
CA VAL A 220 1.73 -1.60 -19.68
C VAL A 220 0.78 -1.26 -20.84
N ALA A 221 0.83 -2.01 -21.93
CA ALA A 221 0.08 -1.72 -23.15
C ALA A 221 -1.44 -1.70 -22.93
N SER A 222 -1.94 -2.45 -21.94
CA SER A 222 -3.35 -2.50 -21.57
C SER A 222 -3.80 -1.39 -20.60
N LEU A 223 -2.90 -0.48 -20.23
CA LEU A 223 -3.14 0.55 -19.22
C LEU A 223 -3.32 1.92 -19.88
N ASP A 224 -3.98 2.84 -19.19
CA ASP A 224 -4.08 4.23 -19.65
C ASP A 224 -2.69 4.90 -19.65
N HIS A 225 -2.28 5.40 -20.81
CA HIS A 225 -0.95 5.96 -21.04
C HIS A 225 -0.85 7.45 -20.69
N ALA A 226 -1.97 8.17 -20.52
CA ALA A 226 -1.95 9.63 -20.39
C ALA A 226 -1.08 10.14 -19.23
N ARG A 227 -0.92 9.31 -18.18
CA ARG A 227 -0.16 9.64 -16.96
C ARG A 227 1.10 8.80 -16.79
N LEU A 228 1.46 7.99 -17.79
CA LEU A 228 2.62 7.11 -17.74
C LEU A 228 3.85 7.78 -18.37
N HIS A 229 4.90 7.95 -17.58
CA HIS A 229 6.20 8.42 -18.02
C HIS A 229 7.21 7.28 -17.97
N ILE A 230 7.66 6.81 -19.13
CA ILE A 230 8.49 5.61 -19.24
C ILE A 230 9.92 6.01 -19.60
N CYS A 231 10.90 5.50 -18.85
CA CYS A 231 12.31 5.63 -19.18
C CYS A 231 13.10 4.36 -18.89
N ALA A 232 14.14 4.10 -19.69
CA ALA A 232 15.16 3.10 -19.40
C ALA A 232 16.53 3.77 -19.51
N ASP A 233 17.43 3.48 -18.59
CA ASP A 233 18.76 4.08 -18.57
C ASP A 233 19.82 3.15 -17.98
N HIS A 234 21.09 3.39 -18.30
CA HIS A 234 22.20 2.57 -17.83
C HIS A 234 22.64 2.96 -16.41
N GLY A 235 22.88 1.95 -15.57
CA GLY A 235 23.45 2.18 -14.24
C GLY A 235 22.96 1.20 -13.17
N ASP A 236 23.43 1.44 -11.95
CA ASP A 236 22.96 0.72 -10.76
C ASP A 236 21.48 1.03 -10.50
N PRO A 237 20.60 0.03 -10.32
CA PRO A 237 19.16 0.25 -10.15
C PRO A 237 18.80 1.14 -8.98
N ALA A 238 19.50 1.01 -7.84
CA ALA A 238 19.23 1.83 -6.66
C ALA A 238 19.67 3.29 -6.90
N HIS A 239 20.86 3.49 -7.47
CA HIS A 239 21.35 4.83 -7.82
C HIS A 239 20.42 5.53 -8.81
N LEU A 240 20.01 4.85 -9.89
CA LEU A 240 19.08 5.40 -10.88
C LEU A 240 17.72 5.73 -10.26
N THR A 241 17.21 4.87 -9.39
CA THR A 241 15.95 5.11 -8.67
C THR A 241 16.04 6.36 -7.81
N LEU A 242 17.10 6.50 -6.99
CA LEU A 242 17.30 7.66 -6.13
C LEU A 242 17.52 8.95 -6.92
N ALA A 243 18.32 8.90 -7.99
CA ALA A 243 18.55 10.04 -8.86
C ALA A 243 17.25 10.47 -9.57
N LYS A 244 16.46 9.52 -10.07
CA LYS A 244 15.17 9.80 -10.69
C LYS A 244 14.18 10.37 -9.69
N GLN A 245 14.08 9.79 -8.49
CA GLN A 245 13.22 10.25 -7.40
C GLN A 245 13.49 11.73 -7.08
N LYS A 246 14.77 12.12 -6.93
CA LYS A 246 15.16 13.51 -6.71
C LYS A 246 14.79 14.42 -7.88
N ARG A 247 15.08 13.98 -9.11
CA ARG A 247 14.83 14.78 -10.32
C ARG A 247 13.35 15.10 -10.54
N ILE A 248 12.48 14.12 -10.33
CA ILE A 248 11.03 14.31 -10.51
C ILE A 248 10.33 14.74 -9.23
N VAL A 249 11.05 14.78 -8.10
CA VAL A 249 10.49 15.02 -6.76
C VAL A 249 9.30 14.08 -6.52
N ALA A 250 9.56 12.78 -6.63
CA ALA A 250 8.57 11.74 -6.39
C ALA A 250 8.22 11.70 -4.90
N ASP A 251 6.93 11.56 -4.59
CA ASP A 251 6.40 11.47 -3.23
C ASP A 251 6.20 10.02 -2.76
N LEU A 252 6.19 9.08 -3.71
CA LEU A 252 6.14 7.65 -3.45
C LEU A 252 7.06 6.89 -4.40
N VAL A 253 7.82 5.93 -3.86
CA VAL A 253 8.49 4.89 -4.63
C VAL A 253 7.80 3.56 -4.37
N VAL A 254 7.33 2.88 -5.41
CA VAL A 254 6.72 1.54 -5.31
C VAL A 254 7.67 0.51 -5.91
N MET A 255 8.04 -0.52 -5.13
CA MET A 255 9.00 -1.54 -5.57
C MET A 255 8.50 -2.94 -5.23
N GLY A 256 8.83 -3.90 -6.09
CA GLY A 256 8.76 -5.31 -5.72
C GLY A 256 9.79 -5.63 -4.63
N LYS A 257 9.43 -6.47 -3.66
CA LYS A 257 10.29 -6.93 -2.56
C LYS A 257 11.55 -7.64 -3.07
N LYS A 258 11.45 -8.29 -4.23
CA LYS A 258 12.50 -9.12 -4.81
C LYS A 258 12.83 -8.67 -6.22
N GLY A 259 14.11 -8.79 -6.57
CA GLY A 259 14.58 -8.59 -7.93
C GLY A 259 14.77 -9.90 -8.69
N GLN A 260 15.44 -9.84 -9.85
CA GLN A 260 15.82 -11.01 -10.63
C GLN A 260 16.79 -11.97 -9.89
N SER A 261 17.66 -11.44 -9.01
CA SER A 261 18.60 -12.24 -8.22
C SER A 261 17.88 -12.94 -7.06
N THR A 262 17.56 -14.21 -7.24
CA THR A 262 16.71 -14.97 -6.30
C THR A 262 17.56 -15.55 -5.17
N VAL A 263 17.74 -14.80 -4.07
CA VAL A 263 18.30 -15.34 -2.82
C VAL A 263 17.24 -15.24 -1.74
N SER A 264 16.86 -16.37 -1.14
CA SER A 264 15.97 -16.59 0.02
C SER A 264 14.66 -15.77 0.11
N ASP A 265 13.54 -16.41 0.47
CA ASP A 265 12.27 -15.71 0.77
C ASP A 265 12.35 -14.77 1.99
N PHE A 266 13.39 -14.93 2.80
CA PHE A 266 13.58 -14.19 4.04
C PHE A 266 14.47 -12.94 3.90
N LEU A 267 15.08 -12.69 2.74
CA LEU A 267 15.92 -11.52 2.52
C LEU A 267 15.14 -10.40 1.82
N LEU A 268 15.34 -9.18 2.28
CA LEU A 268 14.88 -7.98 1.60
C LEU A 268 15.89 -7.66 0.49
N GLY A 269 15.41 -7.38 -0.73
CA GLY A 269 16.28 -7.11 -1.87
C GLY A 269 17.24 -5.94 -1.60
N SER A 270 18.50 -6.09 -2.03
CA SER A 270 19.54 -5.06 -1.81
C SER A 270 19.16 -3.70 -2.38
N VAL A 271 18.49 -3.68 -3.55
CA VAL A 271 17.97 -2.46 -4.16
C VAL A 271 16.88 -1.81 -3.31
N VAL A 272 15.93 -2.61 -2.81
CA VAL A 272 14.83 -2.14 -1.93
C VAL A 272 15.41 -1.53 -0.66
N ASN A 273 16.34 -2.23 0.01
CA ASN A 273 17.03 -1.71 1.19
C ASN A 273 17.72 -0.38 0.91
N ARG A 274 18.55 -0.33 -0.14
CA ARG A 274 19.31 0.89 -0.46
C ARG A 274 18.40 2.07 -0.79
N VAL A 275 17.32 1.84 -1.53
CA VAL A 275 16.34 2.89 -1.83
C VAL A 275 15.59 3.32 -0.57
N MET A 276 15.08 2.38 0.23
CA MET A 276 14.36 2.66 1.47
C MET A 276 15.19 3.46 2.46
N SER A 277 16.48 3.15 2.63
CA SER A 277 17.36 3.87 3.55
C SER A 277 17.72 5.27 3.05
N ASN A 278 17.80 5.50 1.73
CA ASN A 278 18.37 6.73 1.17
C ASN A 278 17.36 7.67 0.50
N THR A 279 16.10 7.26 0.34
CA THR A 279 15.07 8.12 -0.24
C THR A 279 14.37 8.94 0.85
N PRO A 280 14.07 10.23 0.59
CA PRO A 280 13.31 11.06 1.52
C PRO A 280 11.80 10.80 1.44
N CYS A 281 11.29 10.16 0.38
CA CYS A 281 9.85 9.97 0.14
C CYS A 281 9.31 8.65 0.70
N ASP A 282 7.99 8.47 0.66
CA ASP A 282 7.37 7.23 1.10
C ASP A 282 7.80 6.06 0.20
N VAL A 283 7.85 4.85 0.77
CA VAL A 283 8.24 3.64 0.04
C VAL A 283 7.21 2.54 0.27
N LEU A 284 6.58 2.07 -0.81
CA LEU A 284 5.69 0.92 -0.80
C LEU A 284 6.41 -0.31 -1.35
N VAL A 285 6.47 -1.36 -0.54
CA VAL A 285 7.10 -2.63 -0.92
C VAL A 285 6.02 -3.68 -1.18
N ILE A 286 6.06 -4.26 -2.37
CA ILE A 286 5.10 -5.26 -2.84
C ILE A 286 5.72 -6.66 -2.76
N PRO A 287 5.14 -7.58 -1.98
CA PRO A 287 5.63 -8.95 -1.87
C PRO A 287 5.43 -9.73 -3.18
N LYS A 288 6.19 -10.82 -3.35
CA LYS A 288 6.00 -11.74 -4.49
C LYS A 288 4.70 -12.52 -4.28
N ALA A 289 3.73 -12.27 -5.15
CA ALA A 289 2.44 -12.94 -5.27
C ALA A 289 1.69 -13.23 -3.96
N SER A 290 0.86 -12.28 -3.53
CA SER A 290 -0.44 -12.64 -2.96
C SER A 290 -1.32 -13.16 -4.10
N VAL A 291 -1.17 -14.43 -4.48
CA VAL A 291 -2.21 -15.13 -5.21
C VAL A 291 -3.45 -15.06 -4.31
N PRO A 292 -4.61 -14.55 -4.75
CA PRO A 292 -5.85 -14.75 -4.00
C PRO A 292 -5.98 -16.25 -3.82
N ARG A 293 -6.09 -16.73 -2.56
CA ARG A 293 -6.57 -18.08 -2.35
C ARG A 293 -7.88 -18.17 -3.12
N LEU A 294 -7.90 -19.01 -4.16
CA LEU A 294 -9.12 -19.48 -4.77
C LEU A 294 -10.02 -19.86 -3.60
N ILE A 295 -11.20 -19.24 -3.51
CA ILE A 295 -12.21 -19.58 -2.52
C ILE A 295 -12.32 -21.10 -2.55
N ALA A 296 -11.90 -21.75 -1.47
CA ALA A 296 -12.18 -23.16 -1.27
C ALA A 296 -13.70 -23.28 -1.38
N GLN A 297 -14.15 -24.02 -2.39
CA GLN A 297 -15.55 -24.40 -2.48
C GLN A 297 -15.95 -24.98 -1.12
N PRO A 298 -17.14 -24.66 -0.59
CA PRO A 298 -17.57 -25.23 0.68
C PRO A 298 -17.66 -26.74 0.48
N GLU A 299 -16.69 -27.47 1.05
CA GLU A 299 -16.82 -28.90 1.23
C GLU A 299 -18.09 -29.11 2.05
N ARG A 300 -19.07 -29.77 1.41
CA ARG A 300 -20.27 -30.23 2.07
C ARG A 300 -19.85 -31.08 3.25
N ARG A 301 -20.28 -30.66 4.43
CA ARG A 301 -20.35 -31.52 5.61
C ARG A 301 -21.33 -32.65 5.31
N ASP A 302 -20.82 -33.79 4.89
CA ASP A 302 -21.52 -35.06 5.05
C ASP A 302 -20.76 -35.87 6.11
N GLY A 303 -21.23 -35.74 7.35
CA GLY A 303 -20.85 -36.61 8.44
C GLY A 303 -21.71 -37.87 8.44
N PHE A 304 -21.03 -38.98 8.74
CA PHE A 304 -21.55 -40.24 9.32
C PHE A 304 -22.16 -41.33 8.40
N SER A 305 -21.31 -42.33 8.14
CA SER A 305 -21.43 -43.74 8.62
C SER A 305 -22.53 -44.67 8.08
N SER A 306 -22.04 -45.66 7.32
CA SER A 306 -22.29 -47.11 7.46
C SER A 306 -23.60 -47.75 6.95
N SER A 307 -23.42 -48.56 5.91
CA SER A 307 -23.99 -49.90 5.67
C SER A 307 -25.52 -50.06 5.55
N ALA A 308 -26.00 -50.30 4.32
CA ALA A 308 -26.49 -51.62 3.87
C ALA A 308 -27.46 -51.53 2.67
N LYS A 309 -27.15 -52.35 1.65
CA LYS A 309 -28.07 -53.09 0.75
C LYS A 309 -28.99 -52.34 -0.24
N ALA A 310 -28.74 -52.73 -1.51
CA ALA A 310 -29.70 -53.11 -2.56
C ALA A 310 -30.48 -52.03 -3.34
N CYS A 311 -30.18 -51.97 -4.64
CA CYS A 311 -31.11 -51.67 -5.76
C CYS A 311 -32.42 -52.51 -5.65
N PRO A 312 -33.55 -52.14 -6.31
CA PRO A 312 -33.59 -51.51 -7.64
C PRO A 312 -34.78 -50.55 -7.98
N LEU A 313 -34.69 -49.97 -9.19
CA LEU A 313 -35.78 -49.72 -10.17
C LEU A 313 -36.74 -48.48 -10.05
N ILE A 314 -36.76 -47.71 -11.16
CA ILE A 314 -37.90 -47.11 -11.88
C ILE A 314 -38.23 -45.60 -11.72
N ALA A 315 -38.31 -44.97 -12.91
CA ALA A 315 -39.17 -43.85 -13.37
C ALA A 315 -38.81 -42.37 -13.12
N ARG A 316 -38.35 -41.75 -14.22
CA ARG A 316 -38.76 -40.42 -14.75
C ARG A 316 -40.31 -40.30 -14.85
N PRO A 317 -40.93 -39.10 -14.86
CA PRO A 317 -40.67 -38.08 -15.89
C PRO A 317 -40.81 -36.59 -15.50
N ALA A 318 -40.51 -35.77 -16.50
CA ALA A 318 -40.51 -34.32 -16.56
C ALA A 318 -41.92 -33.68 -16.62
N THR A 319 -42.02 -32.38 -16.27
CA THR A 319 -42.65 -31.34 -17.12
C THR A 319 -42.47 -29.93 -16.52
N PRO A 320 -42.40 -28.86 -17.36
CA PRO A 320 -42.29 -27.46 -16.94
C PRO A 320 -43.59 -26.65 -17.20
N ARG A 321 -43.87 -25.62 -16.38
CA ARG A 321 -44.86 -24.55 -16.67
C ARG A 321 -44.36 -23.22 -16.04
N ARG A 322 -44.02 -22.21 -16.85
CA ARG A 322 -44.82 -21.01 -17.28
C ARG A 322 -45.06 -20.01 -16.13
N CYS A 323 -44.47 -18.80 -16.16
CA CYS A 323 -44.86 -17.55 -16.89
C CYS A 323 -45.70 -16.58 -16.04
N GLY A 324 -45.37 -15.29 -16.13
CA GLY A 324 -46.07 -14.11 -15.58
C GLY A 324 -45.07 -13.23 -14.80
N LEU A 325 -44.48 -12.13 -15.29
CA LEU A 325 -44.97 -11.00 -16.11
C LEU A 325 -46.11 -10.24 -15.43
N VAL A 326 -45.80 -9.26 -14.56
CA VAL A 326 -46.54 -7.99 -14.40
C VAL A 326 -45.61 -6.88 -13.81
N GLN A 327 -45.45 -5.81 -14.59
CA GLN A 327 -45.29 -4.39 -14.20
C GLN A 327 -46.29 -3.62 -15.09
N PRO A 328 -46.56 -2.30 -14.98
CA PRO A 328 -46.25 -1.28 -13.94
C PRO A 328 -47.46 -0.35 -13.63
N LEU A 329 -47.31 0.62 -12.71
CA LEU A 329 -48.13 1.86 -12.60
C LEU A 329 -47.20 2.99 -12.11
N THR A 330 -46.68 3.87 -12.98
CA THR A 330 -47.16 5.23 -13.35
C THR A 330 -47.61 6.16 -12.21
N GLN A 331 -46.87 7.26 -12.03
CA GLN A 331 -47.40 8.56 -11.57
C GLN A 331 -46.67 9.70 -12.28
N ALA A 332 -47.44 10.70 -12.71
CA ALA A 332 -47.03 11.90 -13.43
C ALA A 332 -47.77 13.13 -12.87
N ALA A 333 -47.13 14.30 -13.03
CA ALA A 333 -47.67 15.68 -13.04
C ALA A 333 -48.14 16.25 -11.68
N ALA A 334 -48.09 17.56 -11.35
CA ALA A 334 -47.95 18.84 -12.07
C ALA A 334 -47.58 19.94 -11.02
N THR A 335 -46.63 20.88 -11.23
CA THR A 335 -46.68 22.24 -11.86
C THR A 335 -47.33 23.41 -11.08
N LEU A 336 -46.67 24.59 -11.16
CA LEU A 336 -47.07 26.01 -10.94
C LEU A 336 -46.91 26.58 -9.51
N GLY A 337 -46.39 27.79 -9.26
CA GLY A 337 -45.86 28.88 -10.11
C GLY A 337 -45.69 30.20 -9.31
N THR A 338 -44.70 31.01 -9.74
CA THR A 338 -44.64 32.50 -9.83
C THR A 338 -44.69 33.45 -8.61
N GLY A 339 -43.77 34.44 -8.62
CA GLY A 339 -43.94 35.81 -8.08
C GLY A 339 -42.66 36.38 -7.42
N SER A 340 -41.68 36.95 -8.15
CA SER A 340 -41.55 38.35 -8.62
C SER A 340 -41.64 39.45 -7.56
N GLY A 341 -40.52 40.15 -7.30
CA GLY A 341 -40.44 41.43 -6.58
C GLY A 341 -39.02 41.99 -6.62
N GLY A 342 -38.81 42.99 -7.49
CA GLY A 342 -37.51 43.62 -7.78
C GLY A 342 -37.04 44.67 -6.76
N PRO A 343 -35.93 45.38 -7.06
CA PRO A 343 -35.03 45.99 -6.08
C PRO A 343 -35.31 47.48 -5.84
N ALA A 344 -34.81 47.99 -4.71
CA ALA A 344 -34.68 49.42 -4.45
C ALA A 344 -33.26 49.75 -3.99
N ASP A 345 -32.82 50.88 -4.49
CA ASP A 345 -31.46 51.34 -4.67
C ASP A 345 -31.00 52.26 -3.51
N ASP A 346 -29.70 52.44 -3.48
CA ASP A 346 -28.99 53.70 -3.23
C ASP A 346 -28.50 54.14 -1.82
N HIS A 347 -27.21 54.51 -1.88
CA HIS A 347 -26.55 55.70 -1.34
C HIS A 347 -25.52 55.64 -0.18
N ARG A 348 -24.26 55.89 -0.62
CA ARG A 348 -23.17 56.74 -0.04
C ARG A 348 -22.42 56.19 1.19
N GLY A 349 -21.09 56.24 1.30
CA GLY A 349 -20.02 56.77 0.45
C GLY A 349 -18.79 57.14 1.31
N ARG A 350 -17.55 56.95 0.77
CA ARG A 350 -16.26 57.64 1.08
C ARG A 350 -15.70 57.56 2.53
N ALA A 351 -14.41 57.61 2.85
CA ALA A 351 -13.12 57.81 2.18
C ALA A 351 -12.00 57.24 3.11
N ALA A 352 -10.95 56.63 2.58
CA ALA A 352 -9.55 57.12 2.55
C ALA A 352 -8.89 57.48 3.91
N ALA A 353 -7.89 56.67 4.28
CA ALA A 353 -6.55 57.10 4.70
C ALA A 353 -5.57 55.94 4.46
#